data_AF-A0A7V9AJW9-F1
#
_entry.id   AF-A0A7V9AJW9-F1
#
_cell.length_a   1.000
_cell.length_b   1.000
_cell.length_c   1.000
_cell.angle_alpha   90.00
_cell.angle_beta   90.00
_cell.angle_gamma   90.00
#
_symmetry.space_group_name_H-M   'P 1'
#
loop_
_entity.id
_entity.type
_entity.pdbx_description
1 polymer ?
#
loop_
_entity_poly.entity_id
_entity_poly.type
_entity_poly.pdbx_seq_one_letter_code
_entity_poly.pdbx_strand_id
1 'polypeptide(L)'
;MSPDPERDPDGNGSRGLIVVMSGDVFFGMRIRTALRLLGYDLAINGDPVSFSSALASDEPRAELGLIDFNRPVDWSLLVDALAGPVPVIAFGPHMDVAGFRAAKEAGVTRAVANGEFSRSLPDLVARHARTPQP
;
A
#
# COMPACT_ATOMS: atom_id res chain seq x y z
N MET A 1 16.09 -33.84 -23.99
CA MET A 1 15.05 -32.79 -23.97
C MET A 1 14.47 -32.79 -22.57
N SER A 2 15.04 -31.98 -21.68
CA SER A 2 14.51 -31.81 -20.33
C SER A 2 13.32 -30.84 -20.41
N PRO A 3 12.24 -31.06 -19.66
CA PRO A 3 11.11 -30.12 -19.64
C PRO A 3 11.54 -28.84 -18.92
N ASP A 4 11.26 -27.70 -19.56
CA ASP A 4 11.38 -26.36 -18.98
C ASP A 4 10.49 -26.27 -17.72
N PRO A 5 10.97 -25.68 -16.61
CA PRO A 5 10.13 -25.41 -15.46
C PRO A 5 9.14 -24.30 -15.81
N GLU A 6 7.86 -24.65 -15.77
CA GLU A 6 6.68 -23.78 -15.60
C GLU A 6 6.93 -22.27 -15.76
N ARG A 7 6.98 -21.80 -17.01
CA ARG A 7 6.67 -20.41 -17.29
C ARG A 7 5.16 -20.23 -17.18
N ASP A 8 4.75 -19.46 -16.18
CA ASP A 8 3.39 -18.94 -16.03
C ASP A 8 2.98 -18.24 -17.36
N PRO A 9 1.89 -18.65 -18.03
CA PRO A 9 1.57 -18.22 -19.39
C PRO A 9 1.26 -16.73 -19.56
N ASP A 10 1.16 -15.97 -18.48
CA ASP A 10 0.80 -14.55 -18.51
C ASP A 10 2.00 -13.58 -18.61
N GLY A 11 3.25 -14.06 -18.54
CA GLY A 11 4.47 -13.35 -19.00
C GLY A 11 4.72 -11.91 -18.49
N ASN A 12 3.87 -11.36 -17.63
CA ASN A 12 3.95 -10.00 -17.13
C ASN A 12 4.41 -10.11 -15.68
N GLY A 13 5.71 -9.87 -15.46
CA GLY A 13 6.24 -9.72 -14.11
C GLY A 13 5.37 -8.76 -13.31
N SER A 14 5.21 -9.04 -12.02
CA SER A 14 4.52 -8.14 -11.10
C SER A 14 4.99 -6.71 -11.30
N ARG A 15 4.06 -5.74 -11.36
CA ARG A 15 4.37 -4.31 -11.46
C ARG A 15 5.05 -3.77 -10.19
N GLY A 16 5.23 -4.61 -9.18
CA GLY A 16 5.86 -4.31 -7.90
C GLY A 16 4.90 -4.59 -6.74
N LEU A 17 5.35 -4.24 -5.54
CA LEU A 17 4.65 -4.53 -4.30
C LEU A 17 3.84 -3.33 -3.80
N ILE A 18 2.59 -3.56 -3.42
CA ILE A 18 1.83 -2.61 -2.59
C ILE A 18 1.88 -3.09 -1.14
N VAL A 19 2.35 -2.23 -0.25
CA VAL A 19 2.53 -2.51 1.17
C VAL A 19 1.35 -1.92 1.92
N VAL A 20 0.59 -2.74 2.63
CA VAL A 20 -0.53 -2.29 3.47
C VAL A 20 -0.16 -2.44 4.93
N MET A 21 -0.40 -1.41 5.74
CA MET A 21 -0.50 -1.53 7.19
C MET A 21 -1.99 -1.51 7.56
N SER A 22 -2.53 -2.63 8.05
CA SER A 22 -3.92 -2.70 8.50
C SER A 22 -4.09 -3.74 9.60
N GLY A 23 -4.92 -3.40 10.59
CA GLY A 23 -5.38 -4.33 11.61
C GLY A 23 -6.63 -5.12 11.23
N ASP A 24 -7.13 -4.99 9.98
CA ASP A 24 -8.35 -5.64 9.50
C ASP A 24 -8.08 -6.59 8.31
N VAL A 25 -8.21 -7.89 8.59
CA VAL A 25 -7.98 -8.98 7.63
C VAL A 25 -9.04 -9.01 6.50
N PHE A 26 -10.28 -8.61 6.78
CA PHE A 26 -11.36 -8.64 5.79
C PHE A 26 -11.24 -7.53 4.77
N PHE A 27 -10.72 -6.37 5.20
CA PHE A 27 -10.41 -5.26 4.31
C PHE A 27 -9.33 -5.65 3.29
N GLY A 28 -8.36 -6.46 3.71
CA GLY A 28 -7.28 -6.97 2.88
C GLY A 28 -7.73 -7.79 1.66
N MET A 29 -8.84 -8.54 1.74
CA MET A 29 -9.31 -9.36 0.61
C MET A 29 -9.80 -8.53 -0.58
N ARG A 30 -10.55 -7.44 -0.33
CA ARG A 30 -11.06 -6.57 -1.40
C ARG A 30 -9.93 -5.81 -2.09
N ILE A 31 -8.98 -5.29 -1.29
CA ILE A 31 -7.77 -4.66 -1.82
C ILE A 31 -6.98 -5.65 -2.66
N ARG A 32 -6.75 -6.87 -2.16
CA ARG A 32 -6.00 -7.91 -2.86
C ARG A 32 -6.57 -8.17 -4.25
N THR A 33 -7.89 -8.34 -4.39
CA THR A 33 -8.50 -8.57 -5.70
C THR A 33 -8.29 -7.38 -6.64
N ALA A 34 -8.53 -6.15 -6.17
CA ALA A 34 -8.34 -4.95 -6.99
C ALA A 34 -6.89 -4.75 -7.44
N LEU A 35 -5.92 -4.95 -6.55
CA LEU A 35 -4.50 -4.78 -6.85
C LEU A 35 -3.96 -5.86 -7.79
N ARG A 36 -4.40 -7.12 -7.62
CA ARG A 36 -4.04 -8.20 -8.55
C ARG A 36 -4.53 -7.93 -9.96
N LEU A 37 -5.74 -7.39 -10.13
CA LEU A 37 -6.26 -6.99 -11.45
C LEU A 37 -5.45 -5.85 -12.08
N LEU A 38 -4.76 -5.03 -11.27
CA LEU A 38 -3.86 -3.98 -11.72
C LEU A 38 -2.43 -4.48 -11.99
N GLY A 39 -2.13 -5.74 -11.67
CA GLY A 39 -0.84 -6.37 -11.86
C GLY A 39 0.15 -6.16 -10.70
N TYR A 40 -0.32 -5.79 -9.51
CA TYR A 40 0.53 -5.61 -8.33
C TYR A 40 0.41 -6.78 -7.34
N ASP A 41 1.52 -7.06 -6.65
CA ASP A 41 1.51 -7.90 -5.45
C ASP A 41 1.10 -7.12 -4.20
N LEU A 42 0.73 -7.86 -3.16
CA LEU A 42 0.26 -7.29 -1.90
C LEU A 42 0.95 -7.93 -0.68
N ALA A 43 1.58 -7.10 0.13
CA ALA A 43 2.02 -7.42 1.48
C ALA A 43 1.13 -6.72 2.51
N ILE A 44 0.59 -7.47 3.48
CA ILE A 44 -0.18 -6.92 4.59
C ILE A 44 0.66 -7.04 5.86
N ASN A 45 0.80 -5.93 6.57
CA ASN A 45 1.61 -5.78 7.77
C ASN A 45 0.69 -5.31 8.91
N GLY A 46 0.89 -5.87 10.10
CA GLY A 46 0.08 -5.55 11.28
C GLY A 46 0.65 -4.41 12.12
N ASP A 47 1.88 -3.98 11.85
CA ASP A 47 2.64 -3.07 12.71
C ASP A 47 3.54 -2.11 11.89
N PRO A 48 3.93 -0.95 12.50
CA PRO A 48 4.76 0.06 11.84
C PRO A 48 6.16 -0.42 11.43
N VAL A 49 6.76 -1.38 12.15
CA VAL A 49 8.12 -1.85 11.90
C VAL A 49 8.14 -2.70 10.63
N SER A 50 7.23 -3.68 10.53
CA SER A 50 7.08 -4.52 9.35
C SER A 50 6.70 -3.70 8.12
N PHE A 51 5.81 -2.72 8.28
CA PHE A 51 5.44 -1.79 7.20
C PHE A 51 6.63 -0.98 6.69
N SER A 52 7.38 -0.35 7.59
CA SER A 52 8.55 0.47 7.24
C SER A 52 9.64 -0.36 6.57
N SER A 53 9.90 -1.57 7.07
CA SER A 53 10.84 -2.52 6.47
C SER A 53 10.44 -2.90 5.04
N ALA A 54 9.15 -3.20 4.82
CA ALA A 54 8.64 -3.55 3.50
C ALA A 54 8.69 -2.37 2.51
N LEU A 55 8.46 -1.13 2.98
CA LEU A 55 8.61 0.07 2.14
C LEU A 55 10.06 0.31 1.70
N ALA A 56 11.03 -0.01 2.57
CA ALA A 56 12.45 0.18 2.32
C ALA A 56 13.09 -0.95 1.49
N SER A 57 12.36 -2.05 1.25
CA SER A 57 12.89 -3.17 0.46
C SER A 57 12.98 -2.85 -1.02
N ASP A 58 14.12 -3.19 -1.63
CA ASP A 58 14.31 -3.14 -3.08
C ASP A 58 13.82 -4.42 -3.78
N GLU A 59 13.69 -5.54 -3.06
CA GLU A 59 13.22 -6.81 -3.60
C GLU A 59 12.23 -7.51 -2.62
N PRO A 60 10.92 -7.58 -2.94
CA PRO A 60 10.26 -6.88 -4.04
C PRO A 60 10.10 -5.39 -3.74
N ARG A 61 10.36 -4.56 -4.76
CA ARG A 61 10.29 -3.10 -4.68
C ARG A 61 8.87 -2.63 -4.34
N ALA A 62 8.74 -1.83 -3.28
CA ALA A 62 7.47 -1.23 -2.90
C ALA A 62 7.08 -0.05 -3.81
N GLU A 63 5.93 -0.10 -4.47
CA GLU A 63 5.46 0.94 -5.38
C GLU A 63 4.53 1.94 -4.70
N LEU A 64 3.87 1.53 -3.63
CA LEU A 64 2.93 2.34 -2.86
C LEU A 64 2.75 1.75 -1.46
N GLY A 65 2.70 2.62 -0.45
CA GLY A 65 2.23 2.28 0.89
C GLY A 65 0.76 2.64 1.09
N LEU A 66 0.03 1.82 1.82
CA LEU A 66 -1.36 2.06 2.21
C LEU A 66 -1.48 1.91 3.73
N ILE A 67 -1.97 2.93 4.43
CA ILE A 67 -2.16 2.90 5.89
C ILE A 67 -3.64 2.99 6.22
N ASP A 68 -4.14 1.96 6.88
CA ASP A 68 -5.46 1.93 7.48
C ASP A 68 -5.41 2.53 8.89
N PHE A 69 -6.06 3.67 9.09
CA PHE A 69 -6.22 4.29 10.42
C PHE A 69 -7.64 4.15 10.97
N ASN A 70 -8.41 3.13 10.56
CA ASN A 70 -9.66 2.76 11.24
C ASN A 70 -9.44 2.31 12.70
N ARG A 71 -8.19 2.03 13.07
CA ARG A 71 -7.72 1.91 14.45
C ARG A 71 -6.63 2.96 14.70
N PRO A 72 -6.40 3.36 15.97
CA PRO A 72 -5.34 4.29 16.29
C PRO A 72 -3.98 3.84 15.73
N VAL A 73 -3.30 4.76 15.07
CA VAL A 73 -1.95 4.58 14.51
C VAL A 73 -1.00 5.49 15.26
N ASP A 74 0.13 4.95 15.70
CA ASP A 74 1.23 5.76 16.20
C ASP A 74 2.06 6.30 15.02
N TRP A 75 1.66 7.47 14.53
CA TRP A 75 2.28 8.13 13.39
C TRP A 75 3.75 8.49 13.63
N SER A 76 4.17 8.66 14.89
CA SER A 76 5.55 9.02 15.21
C SER A 76 6.54 7.94 14.80
N LEU A 77 6.10 6.66 14.80
CA LEU A 77 6.90 5.51 14.39
C LEU A 77 7.03 5.37 12.86
N LEU A 78 6.32 6.19 12.09
CA LEU A 78 6.25 6.09 10.63
C LEU A 78 6.93 7.26 9.93
N VAL A 79 7.31 8.32 10.65
CA VAL A 79 7.83 9.57 10.06
C VAL A 79 9.01 9.31 9.13
N ASP A 80 9.97 8.48 9.54
CA ASP A 80 11.16 8.19 8.73
C ASP A 80 10.80 7.42 7.44
N ALA A 81 9.86 6.48 7.53
CA ALA A 81 9.39 5.73 6.37
C ALA A 81 8.58 6.61 5.41
N LEU A 82 7.77 7.53 5.94
CA LEU A 82 6.96 8.48 5.18
C LEU A 82 7.80 9.59 4.52
N ALA A 83 8.98 9.89 5.07
CA ALA A 83 9.97 10.77 4.44
C ALA A 83 10.72 10.08 3.28
N GLY A 84 10.54 8.77 3.10
CA GLY A 84 11.14 7.99 2.02
C GLY A 84 10.54 8.29 0.63
N PRO A 85 11.10 7.67 -0.42
CA PRO A 85 10.68 7.91 -1.81
C PRO A 85 9.39 7.18 -2.20
N VAL A 86 8.88 6.27 -1.36
CA VAL A 86 7.68 5.49 -1.65
C VAL A 86 6.46 6.30 -1.20
N PRO A 87 5.54 6.65 -2.12
CA PRO A 87 4.34 7.39 -1.76
C PRO A 87 3.45 6.55 -0.85
N VAL A 88 2.77 7.20 0.09
CA VAL A 88 1.89 6.54 1.07
C VAL A 88 0.52 7.21 1.11
N ILE A 89 -0.53 6.39 0.98
CA ILE A 89 -1.92 6.82 1.10
C ILE A 89 -2.48 6.31 2.42
N ALA A 90 -2.92 7.24 3.28
CA ALA A 90 -3.67 6.92 4.48
C ALA A 90 -5.17 6.92 4.20
N PHE A 91 -5.93 6.00 4.81
CA PHE A 91 -7.39 6.02 4.74
C PHE A 91 -8.04 5.61 6.06
N GLY A 92 -9.20 6.20 6.34
CA GLY A 92 -9.92 5.97 7.59
C GLY A 92 -11.31 6.62 7.65
N PRO A 93 -11.92 6.68 8.85
CA PRO A 93 -13.27 7.19 9.04
C PRO A 93 -13.35 8.68 8.69
N HIS A 94 -14.35 9.09 7.88
CA HIS A 94 -14.50 10.50 7.47
C HIS A 94 -14.72 11.48 8.63
N MET A 95 -15.17 10.98 9.78
CA MET A 95 -15.37 11.78 11.00
C MET A 95 -14.09 11.93 11.84
N ASP A 96 -13.03 11.17 11.54
CA ASP A 96 -11.78 11.19 12.30
C ASP A 96 -10.84 12.31 11.82
N VAL A 97 -11.26 13.56 12.09
CA VAL A 97 -10.49 14.75 11.73
C VAL A 97 -9.10 14.74 12.37
N ALA A 98 -8.96 14.16 13.57
CA ALA A 98 -7.67 14.06 14.25
C ALA A 98 -6.72 13.08 13.53
N GLY A 99 -7.21 11.91 13.14
CA GLY A 99 -6.45 10.95 12.33
C GLY A 99 -5.98 11.53 11.00
N PHE A 100 -6.83 12.27 10.29
CA PHE A 100 -6.44 12.97 9.05
C PHE A 100 -5.34 14.01 9.27
N ARG A 101 -5.42 14.79 10.36
CA ARG A 101 -4.39 15.79 10.70
C ARG A 101 -3.07 15.11 11.02
N ALA A 102 -3.09 14.09 11.89
CA ALA A 102 -1.90 13.35 12.27
C ALA A 102 -1.24 12.65 11.07
N ALA A 103 -2.03 12.04 10.17
CA ALA A 103 -1.51 11.44 8.94
C ALA A 103 -0.79 12.47 8.06
N LYS A 104 -1.40 13.65 7.88
CA LYS A 104 -0.83 14.74 7.09
C LYS A 104 0.45 15.29 7.73
N GLU A 105 0.46 15.49 9.04
CA GLU A 105 1.63 15.95 9.79
C GLU A 105 2.79 14.95 9.74
N ALA A 106 2.47 13.65 9.70
CA ALA A 106 3.46 12.58 9.56
C ALA A 106 4.08 12.46 8.16
N GLY A 107 3.50 13.13 7.15
CA GLY A 107 4.07 13.19 5.80
C GLY A 107 3.46 12.22 4.79
N VAL A 108 2.25 11.68 5.03
CA VAL A 108 1.59 10.86 4.01
C VAL A 108 1.35 11.66 2.72
N THR A 109 1.50 11.01 1.57
CA THR A 109 1.29 11.62 0.25
C THR A 109 -0.16 12.06 0.06
N ARG A 110 -1.11 11.26 0.58
CA ARG A 110 -2.54 11.58 0.54
C ARG A 110 -3.27 10.91 1.68
N ALA A 111 -4.30 11.57 2.20
CA ALA A 111 -5.25 10.98 3.14
C ALA A 111 -6.67 11.06 2.56
N VAL A 112 -7.41 9.94 2.57
CA VAL A 112 -8.78 9.85 2.03
C VAL A 112 -9.74 9.14 2.98
N ALA A 113 -11.05 9.36 2.85
CA ALA A 113 -12.04 8.63 3.63
C ALA A 113 -12.21 7.18 3.12
N ASN A 114 -12.61 6.24 3.98
CA ASN A 114 -12.88 4.83 3.62
C ASN A 114 -13.78 4.66 2.38
N GLY A 115 -14.84 5.49 2.29
CA GLY A 115 -15.77 5.44 1.18
C GLY A 115 -15.14 5.89 -0.13
N GLU A 116 -14.29 6.92 -0.10
CA GLU A 116 -13.52 7.37 -1.26
C GLU A 116 -12.48 6.32 -1.65
N PHE A 117 -11.71 5.81 -0.69
CA PHE A 117 -10.71 4.77 -0.91
C PHE A 117 -11.34 3.54 -1.59
N SER A 118 -12.46 3.04 -1.07
CA SER A 118 -13.12 1.84 -1.62
C SER A 118 -13.63 2.05 -3.05
N ARG A 119 -14.05 3.27 -3.42
CA ARG A 119 -14.56 3.58 -4.77
C ARG A 119 -13.47 3.90 -5.77
N SER A 120 -12.36 4.48 -5.31
CA SER A 120 -11.32 5.05 -6.17
C SER A 120 -9.98 4.34 -6.03
N LEU A 121 -9.94 3.15 -5.40
CA LEU A 121 -8.69 2.40 -5.22
C LEU A 121 -7.89 2.22 -6.53
N PRO A 122 -8.49 1.81 -7.66
CA PRO A 122 -7.75 1.69 -8.91
C PRO A 122 -7.12 3.02 -9.37
N ASP A 123 -7.88 4.11 -9.29
CA ASP A 123 -7.40 5.44 -9.68
C ASP A 123 -6.32 5.97 -8.71
N LEU A 124 -6.48 5.72 -7.41
CA LEU A 124 -5.51 6.09 -6.39
C LEU A 124 -4.18 5.38 -6.62
N VAL A 125 -4.22 4.08 -6.87
CA VAL A 125 -3.03 3.28 -7.18
C VAL A 125 -2.39 3.74 -8.48
N ALA A 126 -3.17 3.90 -9.56
CA ALA A 126 -2.65 4.33 -10.85
C ALA A 126 -1.99 5.73 -10.81
N ARG A 127 -2.51 6.64 -9.96
CA ARG A 127 -1.99 8.00 -9.83
C ARG A 127 -0.76 8.11 -8.93
N HIS A 128 -0.68 7.27 -7.90
CA HIS A 128 0.32 7.44 -6.84
C HIS A 128 1.36 6.34 -6.81
N ALA A 129 1.11 5.13 -7.31
CA ALA A 129 2.15 4.11 -7.37
C ALA A 129 3.33 4.63 -8.21
N ARG A 130 4.56 4.39 -7.76
CA ARG A 130 5.73 4.78 -8.57
C ARG A 130 5.61 4.07 -9.91
N THR A 131 5.98 4.76 -10.99
CA THR A 131 6.01 4.12 -12.30
C THR A 131 7.04 2.99 -12.24
N PRO A 132 6.69 1.75 -12.63
CA PRO A 132 7.67 0.69 -12.75
C PRO A 132 8.76 1.17 -13.71
N GLN A 133 10.02 1.13 -13.29
CA GLN A 133 11.11 1.25 -14.26
C GLN A 133 11.12 -0.04 -15.09
N PRO A 134 11.04 0.06 -16.43
CA PRO A 134 11.07 -1.11 -17.31
C PRO A 134 12.42 -1.84 -17.24
#